data_AF-A0A2V5P6Q1-F1
#
_entry.id   AF-A0A2V5P6Q1-F1
#
_cell.length_a   1.000
_cell.length_b   1.000
_cell.length_c   1.000
_cell.angle_alpha   90.00
_cell.angle_beta   90.00
_cell.angle_gamma   90.00
#
_symmetry.space_group_name_H-M   'P 1'
#
loop_
_entity.id
_entity.type
_entity.pdbx_description
1 polymer ?
#
loop_
_entity_poly.entity_id
_entity_poly.type
_entity_poly.pdbx_seq_one_letter_code
_entity_poly.pdbx_strand_id
1 'polypeptide(L)'
;MKTIKLQPFALCLSILAVAAPVFAQNDLNLPDVSQAAEVKQRIALTDIMVNYHRPLVNGRKIWGGLVPYGKVWRAGANENTTIEFSDPVSVEGKPLAKGTYGLHMIPNQDSWTVIFSKTNTGWGSYSYDQKEDALRVDVKPRPFAENKEALEFDFEDLKPTSTAVTLKWEKLGVPFTVSVNDADQTLQNIRAQLKGRGQFTWQSLDEGAQFCLTRKINLDEALRWADASIQNEERFDNLSTKADILRALNRPDEAKTVWNHALEIANAPQLYTYGRQLQNQKKGAEAMEIFKEVAKRFPQGVYGYLAQARIKSSAGDFAGAANDAKQAQAAAPTDAQKQSIQALITRLDAKQDINK
;
A
#
# COMPACT_ATOMS: atom_id res chain seq x y z
N MET A 1 53.35 12.49 80.34
CA MET A 1 54.00 11.67 79.31
C MET A 1 53.61 10.22 79.47
N LYS A 2 52.70 9.71 78.62
CA LYS A 2 52.56 8.26 78.41
C LYS A 2 52.32 8.00 76.94
N THR A 3 53.12 7.09 76.43
CA THR A 3 53.38 6.70 75.04
C THR A 3 52.25 5.86 74.47
N ILE A 4 51.93 6.12 73.20
CA ILE A 4 50.99 5.35 72.38
C ILE A 4 51.72 4.09 71.87
N LYS A 5 51.10 2.91 72.01
CA LYS A 5 51.46 1.70 71.26
C LYS A 5 50.22 1.22 70.48
N LEU A 6 50.37 1.18 69.15
CA LEU A 6 49.44 0.52 68.23
C LEU A 6 49.51 -1.00 68.39
N GLN A 7 48.37 -1.68 68.23
CA GLN A 7 48.31 -3.10 67.86
C GLN A 7 47.47 -3.29 66.59
N PRO A 8 47.78 -4.31 65.77
CA PRO A 8 47.40 -4.35 64.36
C PRO A 8 46.10 -5.12 64.10
N PHE A 9 45.48 -4.68 63.01
CA PHE A 9 44.35 -5.24 62.28
C PHE A 9 44.34 -6.78 62.15
N ALA A 10 43.19 -7.39 62.42
CA ALA A 10 42.82 -8.70 61.89
C ALA A 10 41.52 -8.55 61.08
N LEU A 11 41.65 -8.61 59.75
CA LEU A 11 40.57 -8.54 58.77
C LEU A 11 40.12 -9.98 58.45
N CYS A 12 39.01 -10.44 59.06
CA CYS A 12 38.34 -11.68 58.65
C CYS A 12 37.31 -11.35 57.57
N LEU A 13 37.62 -11.66 56.31
CA LEU A 13 36.70 -11.57 55.19
C LEU A 13 35.91 -12.88 55.08
N SER A 14 34.65 -12.86 55.55
CA SER A 14 33.69 -13.94 55.36
C SER A 14 33.10 -13.87 53.95
N ILE A 15 33.50 -14.80 53.08
CA ILE A 15 32.88 -15.01 51.76
C ILE A 15 31.64 -15.87 51.97
N LEU A 16 30.46 -15.25 51.95
CA LEU A 16 29.18 -15.95 51.84
C LEU A 16 28.97 -16.33 50.37
N ALA A 17 29.13 -17.61 50.04
CA ALA A 17 28.79 -18.14 48.71
C ALA A 17 27.25 -18.22 48.58
N VAL A 18 26.67 -17.30 47.80
CA VAL A 18 25.27 -17.39 47.37
C VAL A 18 25.21 -18.41 46.24
N ALA A 19 24.73 -19.62 46.53
CA ALA A 19 24.38 -20.59 45.50
C ALA A 19 23.09 -20.11 44.81
N ALA A 20 23.24 -19.58 43.58
CA ALA A 20 22.09 -19.33 42.72
C ALA A 20 21.51 -20.68 42.24
N PRO A 21 20.18 -20.85 42.20
CA PRO A 21 19.60 -22.03 41.57
C PRO A 21 19.92 -21.98 40.07
N VAL A 22 20.74 -22.94 39.64
CA VAL A 22 20.97 -23.21 38.21
C VAL A 22 19.65 -23.74 37.67
N PHE A 23 18.94 -22.92 36.89
CA PHE A 23 17.95 -23.44 35.96
C PHE A 23 18.69 -24.40 35.03
N ALA A 24 18.24 -25.66 34.97
CA ALA A 24 18.73 -26.61 33.98
C ALA A 24 18.49 -26.01 32.58
N GLN A 25 19.54 -25.46 31.99
CA GLN A 25 19.59 -25.16 30.56
C GLN A 25 19.85 -26.50 29.88
N ASN A 26 18.97 -26.93 28.99
CA ASN A 26 19.28 -28.04 28.10
C ASN A 26 20.49 -27.62 27.25
N ASP A 27 21.63 -28.30 27.40
CA ASP A 27 22.91 -28.00 26.76
C ASP A 27 22.96 -28.28 25.24
N LEU A 28 21.87 -28.74 24.62
CA LEU A 28 21.84 -29.17 23.23
C LEU A 28 20.72 -28.45 22.47
N ASN A 29 21.12 -27.59 21.53
CA ASN A 29 20.24 -27.05 20.49
C ASN A 29 20.19 -28.05 19.32
N LEU A 30 19.21 -28.96 19.34
CA LEU A 30 19.00 -29.97 18.30
C LEU A 30 18.10 -29.41 17.17
N PRO A 31 18.32 -29.81 15.90
CA PRO A 31 17.46 -29.35 14.81
C PRO A 31 16.03 -29.87 14.95
N ASP A 32 15.05 -28.97 14.83
CA ASP A 32 13.64 -29.33 14.88
C ASP A 32 13.23 -30.25 13.71
N VAL A 33 12.33 -31.19 13.96
CA VAL A 33 11.77 -32.04 12.88
C VAL A 33 10.94 -31.21 11.89
N SER A 34 10.36 -30.10 12.36
CA SER A 34 9.65 -29.14 11.53
C SER A 34 10.38 -27.80 11.57
N GLN A 35 10.85 -27.35 10.41
CA GLN A 35 11.63 -26.12 10.30
C GLN A 35 10.73 -24.89 10.39
N ALA A 36 11.20 -23.86 11.09
CA ALA A 36 10.57 -22.54 11.13
C ALA A 36 10.67 -21.84 9.77
N ALA A 37 9.66 -21.03 9.45
CA ALA A 37 9.62 -20.20 8.27
C ALA A 37 8.81 -18.93 8.52
N GLU A 38 9.13 -17.88 7.76
CA GLU A 38 8.38 -16.63 7.72
C GLU A 38 8.06 -16.26 6.27
N VAL A 39 6.91 -15.62 6.06
CA VAL A 39 6.58 -14.94 4.80
C VAL A 39 6.02 -13.56 5.08
N LYS A 40 6.38 -12.59 4.25
CA LYS A 40 5.95 -11.20 4.40
C LYS A 40 5.51 -10.61 3.06
N GLN A 41 4.39 -9.90 3.07
CA GLN A 41 3.88 -9.15 1.93
C GLN A 41 3.43 -7.76 2.36
N ARG A 42 3.72 -6.75 1.54
CA ARG A 42 3.16 -5.41 1.70
C ARG A 42 2.04 -5.17 0.68
N ILE A 43 0.88 -4.71 1.16
CA ILE A 43 -0.20 -4.17 0.33
C ILE A 43 -0.49 -2.73 0.79
N ALA A 44 -0.69 -1.79 -0.14
CA ALA A 44 -0.63 -0.35 0.15
C ALA A 44 0.58 0.01 1.04
N LEU A 45 0.34 0.42 2.29
CA LEU A 45 1.36 0.73 3.30
C LEU A 45 1.43 -0.31 4.43
N THR A 46 0.65 -1.39 4.35
CA THR A 46 0.47 -2.38 5.41
C THR A 46 1.28 -3.63 5.15
N ASP A 47 2.08 -4.01 6.14
CA ASP A 47 2.79 -5.29 6.18
C ASP A 47 1.89 -6.38 6.77
N ILE A 48 1.87 -7.52 6.09
CA ILE A 48 1.29 -8.78 6.55
C ILE A 48 2.43 -9.78 6.68
N MET A 49 2.64 -10.32 7.87
CA MET A 49 3.71 -11.31 8.14
C MET A 49 3.12 -12.56 8.77
N VAL A 50 3.51 -13.74 8.29
CA VAL A 50 3.13 -15.03 8.87
C VAL A 50 4.38 -15.76 9.32
N ASN A 51 4.47 -16.10 10.61
CA ASN A 51 5.53 -16.94 11.17
C ASN A 51 4.96 -18.29 11.55
N TYR A 52 5.56 -19.37 11.07
CA TYR A 52 5.02 -20.72 11.18
C TYR A 52 6.11 -21.79 11.12
N HIS A 53 5.75 -23.02 11.47
CA HIS A 53 6.58 -24.20 11.24
C HIS A 53 6.00 -25.06 10.13
N ARG A 54 6.87 -25.70 9.36
CA ARG A 54 6.54 -26.42 8.12
C ARG A 54 6.53 -27.94 8.32
N PRO A 55 5.45 -28.58 8.81
CA PRO A 55 5.40 -30.04 8.88
C PRO A 55 5.40 -30.65 7.47
N LEU A 56 6.06 -31.80 7.33
CA LEU A 56 6.05 -32.57 6.09
C LEU A 56 4.84 -33.51 6.01
N VAL A 57 4.37 -33.93 4.84
CA VAL A 57 3.32 -34.95 4.74
C VAL A 57 3.86 -36.30 5.22
N ASN A 58 5.05 -36.69 4.78
CA ASN A 58 5.76 -37.93 5.14
C ASN A 58 4.89 -39.19 5.00
N GLY A 59 4.09 -39.27 3.93
CA GLY A 59 3.20 -40.42 3.65
C GLY A 59 2.03 -40.59 4.62
N ARG A 60 1.81 -39.63 5.54
CA ARG A 60 0.72 -39.70 6.54
C ARG A 60 -0.59 -39.21 5.93
N LYS A 61 -1.70 -39.73 6.44
CA LYS A 61 -3.03 -39.13 6.21
C LYS A 61 -3.14 -37.82 6.99
N ILE A 62 -3.13 -36.70 6.28
CA ILE A 62 -3.17 -35.36 6.90
C ILE A 62 -4.59 -35.03 7.36
N TRP A 63 -5.52 -34.87 6.42
CA TRP A 63 -6.88 -34.41 6.73
C TRP A 63 -7.78 -35.53 7.25
N GLY A 64 -8.41 -35.30 8.40
CA GLY A 64 -9.15 -36.33 9.13
C GLY A 64 -8.26 -37.43 9.74
N GLY A 65 -6.94 -37.22 9.76
CA GLY A 65 -5.94 -38.08 10.39
C GLY A 65 -5.09 -37.26 11.35
N LEU A 66 -3.89 -36.86 10.93
CA LEU A 66 -2.98 -36.00 11.70
C LEU A 66 -3.66 -34.68 12.12
N VAL A 67 -4.45 -34.10 11.22
CA VAL A 67 -5.28 -32.92 11.46
C VAL A 67 -6.75 -33.39 11.50
N PRO A 68 -7.33 -33.60 12.70
CA PRO A 68 -8.70 -34.06 12.83
C PRO A 68 -9.70 -32.96 12.45
N TYR A 69 -10.78 -33.35 11.77
CA TYR A 69 -11.87 -32.43 11.44
C TYR A 69 -12.66 -32.01 12.69
N GLY A 70 -13.20 -30.78 12.67
CA GLY A 70 -14.00 -30.22 13.76
C GLY A 70 -13.21 -29.87 15.02
N LYS A 71 -11.88 -29.90 14.97
CA LYS A 71 -10.99 -29.55 16.08
C LYS A 71 -10.11 -28.37 15.73
N VAL A 72 -9.81 -27.53 16.72
CA VAL A 72 -8.90 -26.40 16.55
C VAL A 72 -7.48 -26.92 16.31
N TRP A 73 -6.84 -26.37 15.29
CA TRP A 73 -5.46 -26.66 14.90
C TRP A 73 -4.70 -25.36 14.66
N ARG A 74 -3.42 -25.31 15.06
CA ARG A 74 -2.53 -24.14 14.93
C ARG A 74 -2.06 -23.79 13.53
N ALA A 75 -2.63 -24.42 12.51
CA ALA A 75 -2.25 -24.21 11.11
C ALA A 75 -0.73 -24.38 10.84
N GLY A 76 -0.06 -25.28 11.58
CA GLY A 76 1.39 -25.47 11.58
C GLY A 76 1.85 -26.57 12.54
N ALA A 77 3.14 -26.58 12.88
CA ALA A 77 3.77 -27.47 13.86
C ALA A 77 4.43 -26.68 15.01
N ASN A 78 4.88 -27.38 16.06
CA ASN A 78 5.51 -26.79 17.25
C ASN A 78 4.71 -25.63 17.88
N GLU A 79 5.28 -24.42 17.94
CA GLU A 79 4.67 -23.17 18.36
C GLU A 79 3.43 -22.82 17.51
N ASN A 80 2.54 -21.99 18.06
CA ASN A 80 1.41 -21.49 17.31
C ASN A 80 1.88 -20.68 16.10
N THR A 81 1.27 -20.90 14.94
CA THR A 81 1.43 -19.98 13.81
C THR A 81 0.97 -18.60 14.25
N THR A 82 1.69 -17.56 13.86
CA THR A 82 1.30 -16.17 14.10
C THR A 82 1.11 -15.43 12.78
N ILE A 83 0.18 -14.49 12.79
CA ILE A 83 -0.01 -13.53 11.70
C ILE A 83 -0.02 -12.12 12.29
N GLU A 84 0.79 -11.24 11.71
CA GLU A 84 0.96 -9.86 12.14
C GLU A 84 0.51 -8.90 11.05
N PHE A 85 -0.20 -7.85 11.46
CA PHE A 85 -0.61 -6.73 10.62
C PHE A 85 -0.06 -5.42 11.19
N SER A 86 0.68 -4.66 10.38
CA SER A 86 1.20 -3.34 10.82
C SER A 86 0.12 -2.29 11.04
N ASP A 87 -1.03 -2.47 10.39
CA ASP A 87 -2.17 -1.55 10.41
C ASP A 87 -3.50 -2.32 10.48
N PRO A 88 -4.63 -1.65 10.80
CA PRO A 88 -5.94 -2.28 10.75
C PRO A 88 -6.28 -2.80 9.35
N VAL A 89 -6.83 -4.00 9.28
CA VAL A 89 -7.20 -4.68 8.03
C VAL A 89 -8.64 -5.14 8.06
N SER A 90 -9.13 -5.62 6.93
CA SER A 90 -10.36 -6.39 6.80
C SER A 90 -10.01 -7.79 6.29
N VAL A 91 -10.41 -8.81 7.05
CA VAL A 91 -10.25 -10.22 6.68
C VAL A 91 -11.61 -10.78 6.30
N GLU A 92 -11.74 -11.27 5.06
CA GLU A 92 -13.02 -11.75 4.51
C GLU A 92 -14.17 -10.74 4.72
N GLY A 93 -13.87 -9.44 4.55
CA GLY A 93 -14.81 -8.35 4.72
C GLY A 93 -15.08 -7.93 6.18
N LYS A 94 -14.48 -8.59 7.17
CA LYS A 94 -14.67 -8.27 8.60
C LYS A 94 -13.47 -7.50 9.16
N PRO A 95 -13.68 -6.42 9.93
CA PRO A 95 -12.59 -5.61 10.46
C PRO A 95 -11.75 -6.37 11.49
N LEU A 96 -10.44 -6.15 11.45
CA LEU A 96 -9.46 -6.64 12.42
C LEU A 96 -8.46 -5.52 12.72
N ALA A 97 -8.24 -5.24 14.00
CA ALA A 97 -7.27 -4.22 14.42
C ALA A 97 -5.82 -4.63 14.07
N LYS A 98 -4.91 -3.66 14.01
CA LYS A 98 -3.48 -3.95 13.88
C LYS A 98 -2.97 -4.79 15.06
N GLY A 99 -1.93 -5.60 14.84
CA GLY A 99 -1.29 -6.40 15.88
C GLY A 99 -0.92 -7.80 15.41
N THR A 100 -0.39 -8.58 16.34
CA THR A 100 0.03 -9.97 16.13
C THR A 100 -1.00 -10.92 16.74
N TYR A 101 -1.47 -11.87 15.96
CA TYR A 101 -2.51 -12.84 16.35
C TYR A 101 -1.99 -14.27 16.24
N GLY A 102 -2.43 -15.14 17.15
CA GLY A 102 -2.29 -16.58 16.97
C GLY A 102 -3.25 -17.04 15.88
N LEU A 103 -2.73 -17.68 14.84
CA LEU A 103 -3.52 -18.18 13.71
C LEU A 103 -3.90 -19.63 13.97
N HIS A 104 -5.20 -19.87 14.09
CA HIS A 104 -5.77 -21.21 14.21
C HIS A 104 -6.79 -21.47 13.12
N MET A 105 -7.06 -22.75 12.85
CA MET A 105 -8.08 -23.18 11.90
C MET A 105 -8.88 -24.34 12.49
N ILE A 106 -10.18 -24.39 12.18
CA ILE A 106 -11.02 -25.57 12.40
C ILE A 106 -11.34 -26.15 11.01
N PRO A 107 -10.67 -27.24 10.62
CA PRO A 107 -10.92 -27.85 9.33
C PRO A 107 -12.22 -28.66 9.37
N ASN A 108 -13.03 -28.53 8.33
CA ASN A 108 -14.11 -29.47 8.01
C ASN A 108 -14.00 -29.91 6.55
N GLN A 109 -14.96 -30.70 6.07
CA GLN A 109 -14.94 -31.22 4.70
C GLN A 109 -15.06 -30.11 3.65
N ASP A 110 -16.01 -29.18 3.82
CA ASP A 110 -16.33 -28.18 2.78
C ASP A 110 -16.09 -26.72 3.20
N SER A 111 -15.90 -26.46 4.49
CA SER A 111 -15.74 -25.11 5.04
C SER A 111 -14.81 -25.13 6.25
N TRP A 112 -13.88 -24.19 6.28
CA TRP A 112 -12.90 -24.07 7.32
C TRP A 112 -13.10 -22.75 8.05
N THR A 113 -13.06 -22.77 9.37
CA THR A 113 -13.04 -21.54 10.15
C THR A 113 -11.60 -21.13 10.40
N VAL A 114 -11.19 -19.97 9.92
CA VAL A 114 -9.92 -19.31 10.26
C VAL A 114 -10.14 -18.41 11.46
N ILE A 115 -9.23 -18.48 12.42
CA ILE A 115 -9.35 -17.88 13.74
C ILE A 115 -8.10 -17.05 14.01
N PHE A 116 -8.32 -15.80 14.45
CA PHE A 116 -7.30 -14.87 14.87
C PHE A 116 -7.43 -14.69 16.39
N SER A 117 -6.58 -15.37 17.16
CA SER A 117 -6.56 -15.29 18.62
C SER A 117 -5.65 -14.18 19.11
N LYS A 118 -6.04 -13.47 20.17
CA LYS A 118 -5.17 -12.50 20.86
C LYS A 118 -4.00 -13.16 21.57
N THR A 119 -4.09 -14.45 21.88
CA THR A 119 -2.98 -15.24 22.43
C THR A 119 -2.10 -15.75 21.30
N ASN A 120 -0.84 -15.32 21.27
CA ASN A 120 0.09 -15.58 20.16
C ASN A 120 1.44 -16.20 20.60
N THR A 121 1.58 -16.59 21.87
CA THR A 121 2.81 -17.15 22.48
C THR A 121 2.64 -18.59 23.00
N GLY A 122 1.77 -19.38 22.37
CA GLY A 122 1.41 -20.73 22.83
C GLY A 122 2.14 -21.85 22.10
N TRP A 123 2.41 -22.96 22.78
CA TRP A 123 2.78 -24.20 22.10
C TRP A 123 1.52 -24.94 21.65
N GLY A 124 1.45 -25.32 20.37
CA GLY A 124 0.31 -26.10 19.91
C GLY A 124 -1.00 -25.29 19.81
N SER A 125 -2.12 -25.95 20.14
CA SER A 125 -3.43 -25.32 20.38
C SER A 125 -4.01 -25.74 21.74
N TYR A 126 -3.15 -26.17 22.67
CA TYR A 126 -3.59 -26.75 23.95
C TYR A 126 -4.13 -25.70 24.92
N SER A 127 -3.55 -24.50 24.88
CA SER A 127 -3.97 -23.34 25.67
C SER A 127 -4.96 -22.43 24.92
N TYR A 128 -5.56 -22.92 23.84
CA TYR A 128 -6.50 -22.13 23.04
C TYR A 128 -7.79 -21.88 23.83
N ASP A 129 -8.19 -20.61 23.95
CA ASP A 129 -9.49 -20.18 24.49
C ASP A 129 -10.23 -19.34 23.46
N GLN A 130 -11.43 -19.79 23.08
CA GLN A 130 -12.30 -19.09 22.13
C GLN A 130 -12.70 -17.69 22.61
N LYS A 131 -12.69 -17.40 23.92
CA LYS A 131 -12.97 -16.06 24.44
C LYS A 131 -11.92 -15.03 24.04
N GLU A 132 -10.72 -15.48 23.70
CA GLU A 132 -9.60 -14.65 23.25
C GLU A 132 -9.58 -14.45 21.73
N ASP A 133 -10.57 -14.96 21.00
CA ASP A 133 -10.67 -14.74 19.56
C ASP A 133 -10.97 -13.26 19.27
N ALA A 134 -10.11 -12.63 18.49
CA ALA A 134 -10.37 -11.30 17.92
C ALA A 134 -11.29 -11.41 16.69
N LEU A 135 -11.17 -12.50 15.91
CA LEU A 135 -11.96 -12.70 14.70
C LEU A 135 -12.08 -14.18 14.32
N ARG A 136 -13.25 -14.54 13.77
CA ARG A 136 -13.50 -15.80 13.06
C ARG A 136 -14.11 -15.53 11.69
N VAL A 137 -13.56 -16.18 10.67
CA VAL A 137 -14.06 -16.13 9.29
C VAL A 137 -14.14 -17.55 8.73
N ASP A 138 -15.19 -17.82 7.98
CA ASP A 138 -15.34 -19.10 7.30
C ASP A 138 -14.87 -18.94 5.85
N VAL A 139 -14.02 -19.86 5.42
CA VAL A 139 -13.46 -19.89 4.06
C VAL A 139 -13.66 -21.27 3.45
N LYS A 140 -13.58 -21.31 2.12
CA LYS A 140 -13.71 -22.55 1.36
C LYS A 140 -12.31 -23.08 0.99
N PRO A 141 -11.90 -24.27 1.45
CA PRO A 141 -10.70 -24.91 0.95
C PRO A 141 -10.87 -25.24 -0.53
N ARG A 142 -9.77 -25.17 -1.28
CA ARG A 142 -9.72 -25.55 -2.69
C ARG A 142 -8.72 -26.68 -2.91
N PRO A 143 -9.00 -27.62 -3.82
CA PRO A 143 -7.99 -28.58 -4.25
C PRO A 143 -6.77 -27.85 -4.83
N PHE A 144 -5.60 -28.38 -4.50
CA PHE A 144 -4.33 -27.93 -5.05
C PHE A 144 -3.75 -29.08 -5.88
N ALA A 145 -3.45 -28.81 -7.15
CA ALA A 145 -3.14 -29.85 -8.13
C ALA A 145 -1.82 -30.58 -7.81
N GLU A 146 -0.84 -29.84 -7.29
CA GLU A 146 0.44 -30.39 -6.85
C GLU A 146 0.38 -30.83 -5.40
N ASN A 147 0.99 -31.95 -5.07
CA ASN A 147 1.13 -32.34 -3.67
C ASN A 147 2.23 -31.49 -3.00
N LYS A 148 1.85 -30.64 -2.05
CA LYS A 148 2.77 -29.84 -1.24
C LYS A 148 3.28 -30.66 -0.05
N GLU A 149 4.51 -31.15 -0.17
CA GLU A 149 5.13 -31.98 0.85
C GLU A 149 5.33 -31.23 2.17
N ALA A 150 5.90 -30.04 2.15
CA ALA A 150 6.01 -29.16 3.31
C ALA A 150 4.85 -28.17 3.33
N LEU A 151 4.23 -27.95 4.50
CA LEU A 151 3.27 -26.88 4.69
C LEU A 151 3.92 -25.53 4.35
N GLU A 152 3.18 -24.68 3.67
CA GLU A 152 3.61 -23.36 3.20
C GLU A 152 2.47 -22.35 3.37
N PHE A 153 2.82 -21.12 3.72
CA PHE A 153 1.94 -19.96 3.54
C PHE A 153 2.48 -19.12 2.39
N ASP A 154 1.59 -18.57 1.57
CA ASP A 154 1.93 -17.77 0.42
C ASP A 154 0.88 -16.67 0.19
N PHE A 155 1.23 -15.64 -0.58
CA PHE A 155 0.36 -14.53 -0.93
C PHE A 155 -0.06 -14.62 -2.40
N GLU A 156 -1.35 -14.85 -2.63
CA GLU A 156 -1.95 -14.98 -3.95
C GLU A 156 -2.85 -13.78 -4.27
N ASP A 157 -3.29 -13.67 -5.53
CA ASP A 157 -4.23 -12.63 -6.00
C ASP A 157 -3.87 -11.20 -5.58
N LEU A 158 -2.57 -10.85 -5.69
CA LEU A 158 -2.04 -9.56 -5.27
C LEU A 158 -2.68 -8.41 -6.06
N LYS A 159 -3.29 -7.48 -5.33
CA LYS A 159 -3.89 -6.23 -5.82
C LYS A 159 -3.32 -5.06 -5.02
N PRO A 160 -3.50 -3.80 -5.47
CA PRO A 160 -2.97 -2.64 -4.75
C PRO A 160 -3.33 -2.56 -3.26
N THR A 161 -4.53 -3.01 -2.89
CA THR A 161 -5.10 -2.92 -1.53
C THR A 161 -5.60 -4.25 -0.97
N SER A 162 -5.30 -5.38 -1.61
CA SER A 162 -5.73 -6.69 -1.10
C SER A 162 -4.84 -7.83 -1.62
N THR A 163 -4.83 -8.94 -0.89
CA THR A 163 -4.19 -10.20 -1.29
C THR A 163 -4.89 -11.36 -0.58
N ALA A 164 -4.78 -12.57 -1.12
CA ALA A 164 -5.18 -13.78 -0.43
C ALA A 164 -3.98 -14.39 0.30
N VAL A 165 -4.10 -14.59 1.61
CA VAL A 165 -3.15 -15.40 2.38
C VAL A 165 -3.61 -16.85 2.28
N THR A 166 -2.76 -17.71 1.71
CA THR A 166 -3.14 -19.10 1.41
C THR A 166 -2.23 -20.07 2.15
N LEU A 167 -2.81 -20.88 3.04
CA LEU A 167 -2.14 -22.09 3.54
C LEU A 167 -2.17 -23.15 2.43
N LYS A 168 -1.03 -23.75 2.10
CA LYS A 168 -0.88 -24.82 1.12
C LYS A 168 -0.21 -26.01 1.78
N TRP A 169 -0.88 -27.16 1.83
CA TRP A 169 -0.30 -28.40 2.34
C TRP A 169 -1.01 -29.63 1.79
N GLU A 170 -0.25 -30.68 1.46
CA GLU A 170 -0.76 -31.84 0.73
C GLU A 170 -1.46 -31.34 -0.57
N LYS A 171 -2.71 -31.71 -0.80
CA LYS A 171 -3.49 -31.33 -1.99
C LYS A 171 -4.57 -30.30 -1.67
N LEU A 172 -4.42 -29.55 -0.57
CA LEU A 172 -5.34 -28.50 -0.18
C LEU A 172 -4.66 -27.13 -0.11
N GLY A 173 -5.37 -26.13 -0.64
CA GLY A 173 -5.13 -24.72 -0.42
C GLY A 173 -6.28 -24.11 0.38
N VAL A 174 -5.99 -23.28 1.38
CA VAL A 174 -6.98 -22.61 2.21
C VAL A 174 -6.73 -21.10 2.15
N PRO A 175 -7.31 -20.41 1.15
CA PRO A 175 -7.16 -18.96 1.01
C PRO A 175 -8.10 -18.21 1.95
N PHE A 176 -7.62 -17.10 2.51
CA PHE A 176 -8.45 -16.05 3.07
C PHE A 176 -7.96 -14.68 2.60
N THR A 177 -8.90 -13.81 2.23
CA THR A 177 -8.63 -12.49 1.68
C THR A 177 -8.35 -11.50 2.81
N VAL A 178 -7.21 -10.84 2.72
CA VAL A 178 -6.88 -9.65 3.52
C VAL A 178 -6.97 -8.43 2.60
N SER A 179 -7.66 -7.40 3.07
CA SER A 179 -7.85 -6.14 2.37
C SER A 179 -7.60 -4.98 3.31
N VAL A 180 -7.13 -3.86 2.77
CA VAL A 180 -6.97 -2.61 3.49
C VAL A 180 -7.93 -1.58 2.93
N ASN A 181 -8.63 -0.89 3.82
CA ASN A 181 -9.30 0.35 3.46
C ASN A 181 -8.24 1.47 3.50
N ASP A 182 -7.50 1.62 2.41
CA ASP A 182 -6.35 2.53 2.31
C ASP A 182 -6.73 3.99 2.52
N ALA A 183 -7.97 4.37 2.21
CA ALA A 183 -8.42 5.75 2.20
C ALA A 183 -8.23 6.46 3.55
N ASP A 184 -8.76 5.90 4.64
CA ASP A 184 -8.73 6.54 5.96
C ASP A 184 -7.33 6.53 6.57
N GLN A 185 -6.58 5.43 6.40
CA GLN A 185 -5.22 5.31 6.93
C GLN A 185 -4.25 6.23 6.18
N THR A 186 -4.31 6.25 4.85
CA THR A 186 -3.52 7.18 4.04
C THR A 186 -3.87 8.62 4.39
N LEU A 187 -5.15 8.93 4.61
CA LEU A 187 -5.55 10.26 5.07
C LEU A 187 -4.98 10.61 6.44
N GLN A 188 -4.96 9.68 7.40
CA GLN A 188 -4.32 9.90 8.71
C GLN A 188 -2.82 10.15 8.58
N ASN A 189 -2.14 9.39 7.70
CA ASN A 189 -0.71 9.60 7.41
C ASN A 189 -0.46 10.96 6.76
N ILE A 190 -1.28 11.36 5.78
CA ILE A 190 -1.24 12.70 5.17
C ILE A 190 -1.42 13.77 6.26
N ARG A 191 -2.46 13.66 7.10
CA ARG A 191 -2.71 14.59 8.22
C ARG A 191 -1.50 14.69 9.15
N ALA A 192 -0.84 13.58 9.47
CA ALA A 192 0.35 13.59 10.32
C ALA A 192 1.53 14.31 9.65
N GLN A 193 1.77 14.06 8.36
CA GLN A 193 2.84 14.72 7.59
C GLN A 193 2.59 16.22 7.40
N LEU A 194 1.33 16.60 7.16
CA LEU A 194 0.87 17.99 7.04
C LEU A 194 0.81 18.74 8.38
N LYS A 195 1.03 18.08 9.52
CA LYS A 195 1.32 18.75 10.80
C LYS A 195 2.82 19.07 10.97
N GLY A 196 3.67 18.39 10.21
CA GLY A 196 5.12 18.53 10.26
C GLY A 196 5.65 19.44 9.16
N ARG A 197 6.76 19.04 8.52
CA ARG A 197 7.40 19.82 7.45
C ARG A 197 6.51 20.04 6.22
N GLY A 198 5.60 19.10 5.95
CA GLY A 198 4.71 19.17 4.78
C GLY A 198 3.75 20.37 4.80
N GLN A 199 3.53 21.00 5.95
CA GLN A 199 2.69 22.20 6.01
C GLN A 199 3.33 23.43 5.35
N PHE A 200 4.65 23.42 5.15
CA PHE A 200 5.40 24.57 4.61
C PHE A 200 5.67 24.46 3.10
N THR A 201 5.22 23.38 2.45
CA THR A 201 5.40 23.15 1.03
C THR A 201 4.05 23.15 0.34
N TRP A 202 3.90 23.91 -0.74
CA TRP A 202 2.65 23.92 -1.50
C TRP A 202 2.35 22.53 -2.07
N GLN A 203 3.38 21.78 -2.48
CA GLN A 203 3.25 20.45 -3.09
C GLN A 203 2.54 19.47 -2.16
N SER A 204 3.02 19.36 -0.91
CA SER A 204 2.49 18.36 0.02
C SER A 204 1.04 18.66 0.40
N LEU A 205 0.69 19.94 0.56
CA LEU A 205 -0.69 20.37 0.81
C LEU A 205 -1.60 20.08 -0.40
N ASP A 206 -1.14 20.37 -1.61
CA ASP A 206 -1.90 20.10 -2.84
C ASP A 206 -2.08 18.59 -3.08
N GLU A 207 -1.04 17.78 -2.87
CA GLU A 207 -1.09 16.31 -2.94
C GLU A 207 -2.12 15.74 -1.94
N GLY A 208 -2.15 16.25 -0.71
CA GLY A 208 -3.15 15.88 0.29
C GLY A 208 -4.59 16.23 -0.13
N ALA A 209 -4.77 17.40 -0.74
CA ALA A 209 -6.04 17.85 -1.28
C ALA A 209 -6.50 17.00 -2.48
N GLN A 210 -5.59 16.69 -3.41
CA GLN A 210 -5.84 15.84 -4.58
C GLN A 210 -6.19 14.40 -4.19
N PHE A 211 -5.55 13.86 -3.14
CA PHE A 211 -5.89 12.54 -2.61
C PHE A 211 -7.36 12.49 -2.18
N CYS A 212 -7.79 13.48 -1.39
CA CYS A 212 -9.16 13.61 -0.92
C CYS A 212 -10.15 13.80 -2.07
N LEU A 213 -9.81 14.65 -3.05
CA LEU A 213 -10.59 14.88 -4.27
C LEU A 213 -10.79 13.59 -5.08
N THR A 214 -9.70 12.85 -5.33
CA THR A 214 -9.70 11.62 -6.13
C THR A 214 -10.55 10.53 -5.47
N ARG A 215 -10.45 10.39 -4.15
CA ARG A 215 -11.22 9.42 -3.37
C ARG A 215 -12.63 9.91 -3.02
N LYS A 216 -12.93 11.18 -3.26
CA LYS A 216 -14.19 11.86 -2.89
C LYS A 216 -14.49 11.77 -1.40
N ILE A 217 -13.46 11.97 -0.56
CA ILE A 217 -13.55 11.94 0.90
C ILE A 217 -13.07 13.26 1.48
N ASN A 218 -13.62 13.66 2.64
CA ASN A 218 -13.14 14.81 3.42
C ASN A 218 -12.91 16.10 2.59
N LEU A 219 -13.83 16.41 1.66
CA LEU A 219 -13.65 17.49 0.67
C LEU A 219 -13.53 18.89 1.29
N ASP A 220 -14.17 19.16 2.43
CA ASP A 220 -13.99 20.42 3.17
C ASP A 220 -12.58 20.57 3.75
N GLU A 221 -11.96 19.45 4.17
CA GLU A 221 -10.57 19.46 4.59
C GLU A 221 -9.61 19.58 3.40
N ALA A 222 -9.92 18.90 2.30
CA ALA A 222 -9.20 19.05 1.04
C ALA A 222 -9.19 20.52 0.58
N LEU A 223 -10.33 21.21 0.69
CA LEU A 223 -10.44 22.63 0.36
C LEU A 223 -9.52 23.48 1.25
N ARG A 224 -9.48 23.23 2.56
CA ARG A 224 -8.57 23.94 3.48
C ARG A 224 -7.10 23.69 3.15
N TRP A 225 -6.72 22.48 2.74
CA TRP A 225 -5.36 22.20 2.30
C TRP A 225 -5.01 22.85 0.96
N ALA A 226 -5.94 22.89 0.01
CA ALA A 226 -5.75 23.61 -1.25
C ALA A 226 -5.56 25.13 -1.00
N ASP A 227 -6.37 25.71 -0.11
CA ASP A 227 -6.22 27.11 0.32
C ASP A 227 -4.85 27.37 0.96
N ALA A 228 -4.40 26.50 1.86
CA ALA A 228 -3.07 26.61 2.48
C ALA A 228 -1.94 26.42 1.44
N SER A 229 -2.12 25.54 0.45
CA SER A 229 -1.16 25.36 -0.64
C SER A 229 -0.99 26.65 -1.44
N ILE A 230 -2.11 27.28 -1.81
CA ILE A 230 -2.12 28.57 -2.54
C ILE A 230 -1.45 29.67 -1.71
N GLN A 231 -1.68 29.70 -0.39
CA GLN A 231 -1.03 30.68 0.50
C GLN A 231 0.48 30.50 0.57
N ASN A 232 0.98 29.26 0.54
CA ASN A 232 2.42 28.99 0.52
C ASN A 232 3.05 29.43 -0.81
N GLU A 233 2.42 29.08 -1.92
CA GLU A 233 2.83 29.49 -3.27
C GLU A 233 1.66 29.34 -4.24
N GLU A 234 1.14 30.44 -4.77
CA GLU A 234 0.04 30.38 -5.74
C GLU A 234 0.53 29.80 -7.07
N ARG A 235 -0.14 28.75 -7.57
CA ARG A 235 0.20 28.07 -8.81
C ARG A 235 -1.07 27.64 -9.55
N PHE A 236 -0.94 27.42 -10.86
CA PHE A 236 -2.04 26.83 -11.63
C PHE A 236 -2.50 25.50 -11.04
N ASP A 237 -1.54 24.67 -10.59
CA ASP A 237 -1.76 23.33 -10.05
C ASP A 237 -2.74 23.37 -8.86
N ASN A 238 -2.43 24.14 -7.82
CA ASN A 238 -3.27 24.19 -6.61
C ASN A 238 -4.58 24.99 -6.79
N LEU A 239 -4.61 26.00 -7.67
CA LEU A 239 -5.86 26.66 -8.06
C LEU A 239 -6.78 25.70 -8.83
N SER A 240 -6.23 24.87 -9.72
CA SER A 240 -7.00 23.86 -10.45
C SER A 240 -7.57 22.80 -9.50
N THR A 241 -6.77 22.31 -8.55
CA THR A 241 -7.23 21.41 -7.49
C THR A 241 -8.37 22.03 -6.68
N LYS A 242 -8.23 23.29 -6.24
CA LYS A 242 -9.27 24.01 -5.50
C LYS A 242 -10.56 24.13 -6.32
N ALA A 243 -10.46 24.51 -7.59
CA ALA A 243 -11.63 24.59 -8.47
C ALA A 243 -12.33 23.24 -8.60
N ASP A 244 -11.58 22.15 -8.78
CA ASP A 244 -12.14 20.80 -8.88
C ASP A 244 -12.82 20.36 -7.56
N ILE A 245 -12.23 20.67 -6.40
CA ILE A 245 -12.83 20.42 -5.07
C ILE A 245 -14.13 21.21 -4.90
N LEU A 246 -14.15 22.48 -5.28
CA LEU A 246 -15.36 23.31 -5.21
C LEU A 246 -16.48 22.74 -6.08
N ARG A 247 -16.17 22.21 -7.28
CA ARG A 247 -17.18 21.50 -8.10
C ARG A 247 -17.68 20.24 -7.40
N ALA A 248 -16.79 19.46 -6.77
CA ALA A 248 -17.17 18.27 -6.02
C ALA A 248 -18.01 18.57 -4.76
N LEU A 249 -17.85 19.76 -4.18
CA LEU A 249 -18.66 20.31 -3.08
C LEU A 249 -19.96 20.98 -3.55
N ASN A 250 -20.32 20.88 -4.83
CA ASN A 250 -21.49 21.55 -5.43
C ASN A 250 -21.44 23.10 -5.30
N ARG A 251 -20.26 23.71 -5.43
CA ARG A 251 -20.03 25.18 -5.42
C ARG A 251 -19.53 25.67 -6.79
N PRO A 252 -20.36 25.62 -7.85
CA PRO A 252 -19.90 25.82 -9.23
C PRO A 252 -19.47 27.26 -9.55
N ASP A 253 -20.11 28.27 -8.96
CA ASP A 253 -19.77 29.69 -9.24
C ASP A 253 -18.40 30.06 -8.67
N GLU A 254 -18.10 29.57 -7.46
CA GLU A 254 -16.79 29.72 -6.84
C GLU A 254 -15.73 28.93 -7.61
N ALA A 255 -16.04 27.69 -7.99
CA ALA A 255 -15.16 26.89 -8.82
C ALA A 255 -14.81 27.58 -10.14
N LYS A 256 -15.79 28.21 -10.79
CA LYS A 256 -15.59 28.96 -12.03
C LYS A 256 -14.68 30.17 -11.81
N THR A 257 -14.88 30.90 -10.72
CA THR A 257 -14.05 32.06 -10.36
C THR A 257 -12.59 31.65 -10.16
N VAL A 258 -12.35 30.61 -9.35
CA VAL A 258 -11.00 30.08 -9.09
C VAL A 258 -10.37 29.53 -10.37
N TRP A 259 -11.16 28.83 -11.19
CA TRP A 259 -10.68 28.27 -12.45
C TRP A 259 -10.26 29.33 -13.45
N ASN A 260 -11.02 30.43 -13.57
CA ASN A 260 -10.64 31.55 -14.44
C ASN A 260 -9.31 32.16 -13.99
N HIS A 261 -9.14 32.38 -12.68
CA HIS A 261 -7.86 32.85 -12.12
C HIS A 261 -6.71 31.87 -12.40
N ALA A 262 -6.95 30.57 -12.24
CA ALA A 262 -5.98 29.53 -12.59
C ALA A 262 -5.54 29.68 -14.05
N LEU A 263 -6.50 29.81 -14.98
CA LEU A 263 -6.21 29.98 -16.39
C LEU A 263 -5.38 31.24 -16.66
N GLU A 264 -5.66 32.37 -16.01
CA GLU A 264 -4.91 33.62 -16.20
C GLU A 264 -3.40 33.44 -15.94
N ILE A 265 -3.03 32.74 -14.86
CA ILE A 265 -1.63 32.56 -14.46
C ILE A 265 -0.94 31.35 -15.10
N ALA A 266 -1.69 30.47 -15.77
CA ALA A 266 -1.17 29.21 -16.27
C ALA A 266 -0.14 29.39 -17.40
N ASN A 267 0.93 28.61 -17.37
CA ASN A 267 1.88 28.50 -18.48
C ASN A 267 1.58 27.31 -19.40
N ALA A 268 2.25 27.25 -20.57
CA ALA A 268 2.02 26.21 -21.56
C ALA A 268 2.26 24.77 -21.03
N PRO A 269 3.36 24.47 -20.33
CA PRO A 269 3.54 23.14 -19.70
C PRO A 269 2.40 22.74 -18.76
N GLN A 270 1.96 23.66 -17.89
CA GLN A 270 0.91 23.40 -16.90
C GLN A 270 -0.43 23.08 -17.55
N LEU A 271 -0.92 23.93 -18.46
CA LEU A 271 -2.18 23.69 -19.16
C LEU A 271 -2.13 22.43 -20.01
N TYR A 272 -1.04 22.20 -20.73
CA TYR A 272 -0.91 21.01 -21.56
C TYR A 272 -0.93 19.72 -20.71
N THR A 273 -0.26 19.74 -19.55
CA THR A 273 -0.26 18.61 -18.61
C THR A 273 -1.65 18.37 -18.03
N TYR A 274 -2.38 19.42 -17.69
CA TYR A 274 -3.77 19.31 -17.24
C TYR A 274 -4.69 18.71 -18.32
N GLY A 275 -4.55 19.15 -19.58
CA GLY A 275 -5.25 18.53 -20.71
C GLY A 275 -4.95 17.03 -20.84
N ARG A 276 -3.70 16.61 -20.65
CA ARG A 276 -3.31 15.19 -20.65
C ARG A 276 -3.91 14.41 -19.47
N GLN A 277 -3.97 15.01 -18.28
CA GLN A 277 -4.62 14.40 -17.12
C GLN A 277 -6.11 14.15 -17.38
N LEU A 278 -6.82 15.13 -17.96
CA LEU A 278 -8.22 14.97 -18.37
C LEU A 278 -8.40 13.82 -19.37
N GLN A 279 -7.49 13.67 -20.35
CA GLN A 279 -7.54 12.52 -21.27
C GLN A 279 -7.41 11.18 -20.52
N ASN A 280 -6.48 11.07 -19.57
CA ASN A 280 -6.29 9.86 -18.77
C ASN A 280 -7.52 9.55 -17.89
N GLN A 281 -8.24 10.58 -17.46
CA GLN A 281 -9.52 10.47 -16.74
C GLN A 281 -10.72 10.18 -17.66
N LYS A 282 -10.48 9.90 -18.96
CA LYS A 282 -11.51 9.66 -19.99
C LYS A 282 -12.40 10.89 -20.27
N LYS A 283 -11.93 12.10 -19.93
CA LYS A 283 -12.61 13.38 -20.20
C LYS A 283 -12.08 14.02 -21.48
N GLY A 284 -12.20 13.30 -22.59
CA GLY A 284 -11.60 13.70 -23.87
C GLY A 284 -12.09 15.05 -24.41
N ALA A 285 -13.36 15.38 -24.22
CA ALA A 285 -13.94 16.66 -24.66
C ALA A 285 -13.38 17.85 -23.87
N GLU A 286 -13.36 17.75 -22.53
CA GLU A 286 -12.76 18.78 -21.67
C GLU A 286 -11.27 18.97 -22.00
N ALA A 287 -10.53 17.87 -22.21
CA ALA A 287 -9.12 17.94 -22.59
C ALA A 287 -8.90 18.68 -23.92
N MET A 288 -9.78 18.49 -24.89
CA MET A 288 -9.66 19.13 -26.21
C MET A 288 -9.82 20.65 -26.11
N GLU A 289 -10.72 21.15 -25.26
CA GLU A 289 -10.85 22.58 -25.00
C GLU A 289 -9.58 23.17 -24.36
N ILE A 290 -8.94 22.43 -23.46
CA ILE A 290 -7.64 22.84 -22.89
C ILE A 290 -6.55 22.89 -23.96
N PHE A 291 -6.47 21.90 -24.87
CA PHE A 291 -5.48 21.94 -25.94
C PHE A 291 -5.72 23.11 -26.91
N LYS A 292 -6.98 23.43 -27.23
CA LYS A 292 -7.30 24.63 -28.02
C LYS A 292 -6.81 25.89 -27.34
N GLU A 293 -6.99 26.00 -26.03
CA GLU A 293 -6.53 27.15 -25.26
C GLU A 293 -4.99 27.23 -25.24
N VAL A 294 -4.29 26.11 -25.09
CA VAL A 294 -2.82 26.04 -25.19
C VAL A 294 -2.35 26.50 -26.58
N ALA A 295 -2.94 25.96 -27.65
CA ALA A 295 -2.57 26.30 -29.03
C ALA A 295 -2.83 27.79 -29.34
N LYS A 296 -3.89 28.37 -28.76
CA LYS A 296 -4.25 29.78 -28.93
C LYS A 296 -3.30 30.72 -28.19
N ARG A 297 -2.99 30.44 -26.92
CA ARG A 297 -2.16 31.31 -26.07
C ARG A 297 -0.67 31.12 -26.26
N PHE A 298 -0.25 29.90 -26.58
CA PHE A 298 1.14 29.50 -26.69
C PHE A 298 1.34 28.78 -28.04
N PRO A 299 1.19 29.45 -29.19
CA PRO A 299 1.22 28.79 -30.50
C PRO A 299 2.59 28.22 -30.88
N GLN A 300 3.66 28.60 -30.17
CA GLN A 300 5.03 28.17 -30.41
C GLN A 300 5.58 27.39 -29.22
N GLY A 301 6.71 26.72 -29.45
CA GLY A 301 7.36 25.86 -28.45
C GLY A 301 6.69 24.49 -28.34
N VAL A 302 7.31 23.61 -27.55
CA VAL A 302 6.96 22.19 -27.49
C VAL A 302 5.46 21.97 -27.26
N TYR A 303 4.90 22.58 -26.22
CA TYR A 303 3.53 22.34 -25.80
C TYR A 303 2.49 22.96 -26.74
N GLY A 304 2.81 24.09 -27.34
CA GLY A 304 2.00 24.74 -28.37
C GLY A 304 1.82 23.89 -29.61
N TYR A 305 2.93 23.40 -30.14
CA TYR A 305 2.94 22.53 -31.30
C TYR A 305 2.33 21.16 -30.99
N LEU A 306 2.58 20.58 -29.82
CA LEU A 306 1.91 19.33 -29.41
C LEU A 306 0.40 19.49 -29.26
N ALA A 307 -0.08 20.63 -28.76
CA ALA A 307 -1.50 20.90 -28.67
C ALA A 307 -2.16 20.97 -30.06
N GLN A 308 -1.52 21.68 -31.01
CA GLN A 308 -1.97 21.73 -32.40
C GLN A 308 -1.97 20.34 -33.07
N ALA A 309 -0.92 19.56 -32.85
CA ALA A 309 -0.83 18.19 -33.34
C ALA A 309 -2.00 17.33 -32.85
N ARG A 310 -2.37 17.45 -31.56
CA ARG A 310 -3.52 16.73 -30.98
C ARG A 310 -4.84 17.14 -31.59
N ILE A 311 -5.05 18.45 -31.80
CA ILE A 311 -6.26 18.98 -32.43
C ILE A 311 -6.39 18.43 -33.85
N LYS A 312 -5.34 18.55 -34.68
CA LYS A 312 -5.34 18.05 -36.07
C LYS A 312 -5.50 16.54 -36.14
N SER A 313 -4.83 15.80 -35.25
CA SER A 313 -4.94 14.34 -35.19
C SER A 313 -6.37 13.88 -34.88
N SER A 314 -7.07 14.56 -33.97
CA SER A 314 -8.47 14.25 -33.66
C SER A 314 -9.43 14.55 -34.82
N ALA A 315 -9.06 15.48 -35.71
CA ALA A 315 -9.81 15.82 -36.91
C ALA A 315 -9.47 14.92 -38.11
N GLY A 316 -8.54 13.96 -37.97
CA GLY A 316 -8.08 13.09 -39.05
C GLY A 316 -7.00 13.70 -39.95
N ASP A 317 -6.53 14.92 -39.67
CA ASP A 317 -5.38 15.53 -40.35
C ASP A 317 -4.07 15.02 -39.75
N PHE A 318 -3.74 13.76 -40.05
CA PHE A 318 -2.52 13.12 -39.53
C PHE A 318 -1.24 13.74 -40.10
N ALA A 319 -1.26 14.20 -41.36
CA ALA A 319 -0.11 14.80 -42.00
C ALA A 319 0.21 16.17 -41.37
N GLY A 320 -0.80 17.02 -41.18
CA GLY A 320 -0.64 18.30 -40.49
C GLY A 320 -0.25 18.10 -39.03
N ALA A 321 -0.83 17.11 -38.35
CA ALA A 321 -0.43 16.75 -36.99
C ALA A 321 1.03 16.29 -36.89
N ALA A 322 1.49 15.47 -37.83
CA ALA A 322 2.89 15.01 -37.85
C ALA A 322 3.85 16.19 -38.08
N ASN A 323 3.47 17.16 -38.91
CA ASN A 323 4.25 18.37 -39.13
C ASN A 323 4.38 19.20 -37.84
N ASP A 324 3.28 19.43 -37.12
CA ASP A 324 3.32 20.14 -35.84
C ASP A 324 4.15 19.36 -34.80
N ALA A 325 4.01 18.03 -34.74
CA ALA A 325 4.81 17.20 -33.85
C ALA A 325 6.32 17.28 -34.18
N LYS A 326 6.71 17.39 -35.45
CA LYS A 326 8.11 17.65 -35.86
C LYS A 326 8.60 19.03 -35.39
N GLN A 327 7.76 20.07 -35.47
CA GLN A 327 8.08 21.38 -34.90
C GLN A 327 8.26 21.32 -33.37
N ALA A 328 7.39 20.56 -32.69
CA ALA A 328 7.52 20.32 -31.24
C ALA A 328 8.84 19.61 -30.89
N GLN A 329 9.22 18.59 -31.68
CA GLN A 329 10.46 17.86 -31.50
C GLN A 329 11.68 18.76 -31.69
N ALA A 330 11.67 19.62 -32.71
CA ALA A 330 12.75 20.58 -32.95
C ALA A 330 12.91 21.58 -31.79
N ALA A 331 11.80 21.98 -31.16
CA ALA A 331 11.79 22.87 -30.00
C ALA A 331 12.11 22.19 -28.66
N ALA A 332 12.28 20.86 -28.63
CA ALA A 332 12.43 20.11 -27.38
C ALA A 332 13.86 20.23 -26.81
N PRO A 333 14.03 20.65 -25.53
CA PRO A 333 15.33 20.85 -24.91
C PRO A 333 16.11 19.57 -24.59
N THR A 334 15.45 18.41 -24.48
CA THR A 334 16.10 17.16 -24.05
C THR A 334 15.87 16.03 -25.05
N ASP A 335 16.84 15.12 -25.17
CA ASP A 335 16.74 13.99 -26.09
C ASP A 335 15.65 13.00 -25.67
N ALA A 336 15.40 12.86 -24.37
CA ALA A 336 14.26 12.09 -23.85
C ALA A 336 12.92 12.65 -24.36
N GLN A 337 12.76 13.97 -24.35
CA GLN A 337 11.55 14.61 -24.87
C GLN A 337 11.45 14.48 -26.40
N LYS A 338 12.57 14.64 -27.12
CA LYS A 338 12.61 14.40 -28.57
C LYS A 338 12.20 12.98 -28.94
N GLN A 339 12.66 11.99 -28.17
CA GLN A 339 12.32 10.58 -28.38
C GLN A 339 10.85 10.29 -28.08
N SER A 340 10.30 10.89 -27.01
CA SER A 340 8.87 10.79 -26.71
C SER A 340 8.01 11.37 -27.85
N ILE A 341 8.40 12.53 -28.40
CA ILE A 341 7.70 13.15 -29.52
C ILE A 341 7.90 12.34 -30.81
N GLN A 342 9.06 11.71 -31.01
CA GLN A 342 9.29 10.81 -32.15
C GLN A 342 8.28 9.66 -32.17
N ALA A 343 7.97 9.07 -31.02
CA ALA A 343 6.96 8.02 -30.93
C ALA A 343 5.57 8.51 -31.38
N LEU A 344 5.23 9.77 -31.08
CA LEU A 344 3.99 10.39 -31.56
C LEU A 344 4.02 10.60 -33.07
N ILE A 345 5.13 11.09 -33.63
CA ILE A 345 5.31 11.26 -35.08
C ILE A 345 5.12 9.92 -35.80
N THR A 346 5.75 8.84 -35.32
CA THR A 346 5.62 7.51 -35.92
C THR A 346 4.16 7.03 -35.93
N ARG A 347 3.41 7.26 -34.84
CA ARG A 347 1.98 6.95 -34.78
C ARG A 347 1.18 7.75 -35.81
N LEU A 348 1.46 9.05 -35.92
CA LEU A 348 0.78 9.94 -36.87
C LEU A 348 1.07 9.55 -38.33
N ASP A 349 2.32 9.22 -38.66
CA ASP A 349 2.70 8.73 -39.98
C ASP A 349 1.99 7.40 -40.33
N ALA A 350 1.70 6.58 -39.31
CA ALA A 350 0.87 5.37 -39.44
C ALA A 350 -0.65 5.65 -39.40
N LYS A 351 -1.08 6.92 -39.50
CA LYS A 351 -2.48 7.38 -39.43
C LYS A 351 -3.22 6.96 -38.14
N GLN A 352 -2.49 6.90 -37.02
CA GLN A 352 -3.05 6.62 -35.71
C GLN A 352 -3.30 7.92 -34.94
N ASP A 353 -4.48 8.03 -34.36
CA ASP A 353 -4.84 9.15 -33.50
C ASP A 353 -4.00 9.13 -32.22
N ILE A 354 -3.26 10.22 -31.95
CA ILE A 354 -2.40 10.35 -30.77
C ILE A 354 -3.17 10.71 -29.49
N ASN A 355 -4.48 10.89 -29.59
CA ASN A 355 -5.38 11.09 -28.45
C ASN A 355 -5.96 9.79 -27.89
N LYS A 356 -5.75 8.66 -28.57
CA LYS A 356 -6.21 7.34 -28.16
C LYS A 356 -5.12 6.51 -27.50
#